data_AF-A0A953W4F2-F1
#
_entry.id   AF-A0A953W4F2-F1
#
_cell.length_a   1.000
_cell.length_b   1.000
_cell.length_c   1.000
_cell.angle_alpha   90.00
_cell.angle_beta   90.00
_cell.angle_gamma   90.00
#
_symmetry.space_group_name_H-M   'P 1'
#
loop_
_entity.id
_entity.type
_entity.pdbx_description
1 polymer ?
#
loop_
_entity_poly.entity_id
_entity_poly.type
_entity_poly.pdbx_seq_one_letter_code
_entity_poly.pdbx_strand_id
1 'polypeptide(L)'
;TTLCNYCVGETAALDASSGMIGFAPDRGAKIFLATQVVDEGRHLEVLLHRMKQLGVADPDAEIAQRANRSLLKFKDRLLDFVDARDWEASVFAQNVILECLEFTVFRHHAGTADPVTAEMLRGIVSDERRHMGFGENDLGRRLLTAPHTHDRLRKIKRELDSLVLDAFTETMGELSIEHDDRPDLAGDYLAAVARLGFGA
;
A
#
# COMPACT_ATOMS: atom_id res chain seq x y z
N THR A 1 -6.09 9.90 12.80
CA THR A 1 -5.35 9.97 11.52
C THR A 1 -4.74 8.63 11.12
N THR A 2 -3.88 7.99 11.92
CA THR A 2 -3.14 6.78 11.48
C THR A 2 -4.01 5.65 10.92
N LEU A 3 -5.04 5.19 11.65
CA LEU A 3 -5.95 4.15 11.15
C LEU A 3 -6.79 4.62 9.95
N CYS A 4 -7.07 5.93 9.84
CA CYS A 4 -7.74 6.49 8.67
C CYS A 4 -6.90 6.31 7.41
N ASN A 5 -5.59 6.60 7.50
CA ASN A 5 -4.66 6.41 6.39
C ASN A 5 -4.55 4.93 6.00
N TYR A 6 -4.56 4.03 6.97
CA TYR A 6 -4.55 2.59 6.70
C TYR A 6 -5.80 2.17 5.95
N CYS A 7 -6.98 2.63 6.37
CA CYS A 7 -8.22 2.35 5.63
C CYS A 7 -8.17 2.89 4.20
N VAL A 8 -7.52 4.03 3.93
CA VAL A 8 -7.36 4.54 2.56
C VAL A 8 -6.46 3.64 1.72
N GLY A 9 -5.32 3.20 2.26
CA GLY A 9 -4.41 2.26 1.59
C GLY A 9 -5.11 0.96 1.23
N GLU A 10 -5.74 0.32 2.21
CA GLU A 10 -6.49 -0.93 2.06
C GLU A 10 -7.68 -0.79 1.11
N THR A 11 -8.38 0.36 1.12
CA THR A 11 -9.43 0.61 0.12
C THR A 11 -8.83 0.75 -1.27
N ALA A 12 -7.68 1.41 -1.43
CA ALA A 12 -7.00 1.50 -2.72
C ALA A 12 -6.57 0.11 -3.20
N ALA A 13 -6.04 -0.73 -2.31
CA ALA A 13 -5.64 -2.08 -2.61
C ALA A 13 -6.83 -2.97 -3.01
N LEU A 14 -7.95 -2.87 -2.28
CA LEU A 14 -9.20 -3.57 -2.59
C LEU A 14 -9.74 -3.17 -3.97
N ASP A 15 -9.85 -1.86 -4.23
CA ASP A 15 -10.39 -1.33 -5.48
C ASP A 15 -9.49 -1.74 -6.67
N ALA A 16 -8.18 -1.60 -6.53
CA ALA A 16 -7.22 -1.91 -7.58
C ALA A 16 -7.18 -3.41 -7.89
N SER A 17 -7.02 -4.27 -6.87
CA SER A 17 -6.99 -5.72 -7.05
C SER A 17 -8.29 -6.25 -7.68
N SER A 18 -9.44 -5.70 -7.28
CA SER A 18 -10.75 -6.01 -7.87
C SER A 18 -10.83 -5.62 -9.35
N GLY A 19 -10.41 -4.40 -9.70
CA GLY A 19 -10.39 -3.94 -11.09
C GLY A 19 -9.43 -4.73 -11.97
N MET A 20 -8.25 -5.06 -11.45
CA MET A 20 -7.20 -5.80 -12.16
C MET A 20 -7.62 -7.21 -12.59
N ILE A 21 -8.53 -7.87 -11.86
CA ILE A 21 -9.10 -9.18 -12.25
C ILE A 21 -9.71 -9.14 -13.66
N GLY A 22 -10.27 -7.99 -14.05
CA GLY A 22 -10.91 -7.78 -15.35
C GLY A 22 -9.96 -7.87 -16.54
N PHE A 23 -8.68 -7.55 -16.33
CA PHE A 23 -7.66 -7.53 -17.39
C PHE A 23 -6.39 -8.31 -17.04
N ALA A 24 -6.46 -9.19 -16.04
CA ALA A 24 -5.35 -10.07 -15.68
C ALA A 24 -4.84 -10.87 -16.89
N PRO A 25 -3.51 -10.96 -17.09
CA PRO A 25 -2.87 -11.49 -18.29
C PRO A 25 -3.02 -13.00 -18.44
N ASP A 26 -3.21 -13.70 -17.32
CA ASP A 26 -3.38 -15.14 -17.28
C ASP A 26 -4.24 -15.57 -16.08
N ARG A 27 -4.56 -16.87 -16.05
CA ARG A 27 -5.40 -17.46 -15.00
C ARG A 27 -4.73 -17.43 -13.62
N GLY A 28 -3.40 -17.56 -13.55
CA GLY A 28 -2.67 -17.55 -12.29
C GLY A 28 -2.75 -16.19 -11.62
N ALA A 29 -2.46 -15.13 -12.38
CA ALA A 29 -2.62 -13.74 -11.94
C ALA A 29 -4.07 -13.45 -11.50
N LYS A 30 -5.05 -13.94 -12.26
CA LYS A 30 -6.47 -13.79 -11.90
C LYS A 30 -6.84 -14.45 -10.56
N ILE A 31 -6.36 -15.68 -10.34
CA ILE A 31 -6.60 -16.40 -9.08
C ILE A 31 -5.93 -15.68 -7.91
N PHE A 32 -4.69 -15.25 -8.09
CA PHE A 32 -3.95 -14.50 -7.07
C PHE A 32 -4.69 -13.21 -6.68
N LEU A 33 -5.08 -12.39 -7.65
CA LEU A 33 -5.81 -11.15 -7.38
C LEU A 33 -7.16 -11.38 -6.70
N ALA A 34 -7.86 -12.48 -7.03
CA ALA A 34 -9.10 -12.84 -6.34
C ALA A 34 -8.88 -13.18 -4.85
N THR A 35 -7.74 -13.79 -4.51
CA THR A 35 -7.34 -13.97 -3.11
C THR A 35 -7.00 -12.64 -2.46
N GLN A 36 -6.21 -11.80 -3.14
CA GLN A 36 -5.85 -10.48 -2.64
C GLN A 36 -7.09 -9.62 -2.32
N VAL A 37 -8.11 -9.61 -3.19
CA VAL A 37 -9.39 -8.91 -2.92
C VAL A 37 -10.04 -9.35 -1.60
N VAL A 38 -10.00 -10.65 -1.28
CA VAL A 38 -10.55 -11.16 -0.02
C VAL A 38 -9.71 -10.72 1.17
N ASP A 39 -8.39 -10.73 1.02
CA ASP A 39 -7.45 -10.31 2.05
C ASP A 39 -7.63 -8.81 2.36
N GLU A 40 -7.63 -7.92 1.36
CA GLU A 40 -7.84 -6.47 1.59
C GLU A 40 -9.23 -6.15 2.13
N GLY A 41 -10.25 -6.90 1.70
CA GLY A 41 -11.60 -6.78 2.24
C GLY A 41 -11.63 -7.10 3.74
N ARG A 42 -10.90 -8.12 4.17
CA ARG A 42 -10.76 -8.47 5.60
C ARG A 42 -9.93 -7.46 6.37
N HIS A 43 -8.84 -6.96 5.79
CA HIS A 43 -7.99 -5.94 6.41
C HIS A 43 -8.81 -4.67 6.71
N LEU A 44 -9.56 -4.19 5.71
CA LEU A 44 -10.45 -3.04 5.88
C LEU A 44 -11.54 -3.30 6.92
N GLU A 45 -12.15 -4.48 6.93
CA GLU A 45 -13.15 -4.87 7.94
C GLU A 45 -12.60 -4.77 9.37
N VAL A 46 -11.42 -5.34 9.63
CA VAL A 46 -10.83 -5.34 10.98
C VAL A 46 -10.35 -3.95 11.39
N LEU A 47 -9.83 -3.14 10.46
CA LEU A 47 -9.42 -1.76 10.73
C LEU A 47 -10.62 -0.87 11.09
N LEU A 48 -11.70 -0.93 10.30
CA LEU A 48 -12.94 -0.19 10.59
C LEU A 48 -13.55 -0.64 11.91
N HIS A 49 -13.54 -1.95 12.20
CA HIS A 49 -13.98 -2.46 13.49
C HIS A 49 -13.11 -1.92 14.63
N ARG A 50 -11.78 -1.89 14.45
CA ARG A 50 -10.86 -1.37 15.46
C ARG A 50 -11.07 0.12 15.73
N MET A 51 -11.34 0.92 14.70
CA MET A 51 -11.69 2.33 14.87
C MET A 51 -12.92 2.50 15.78
N LYS A 52 -13.97 1.69 15.59
CA LYS A 52 -15.17 1.71 16.44
C LYS A 52 -14.85 1.33 17.89
N GLN A 53 -14.01 0.31 18.11
CA GLN A 53 -13.58 -0.08 19.46
C GLN A 53 -12.79 1.04 20.17
N LEU A 54 -12.09 1.89 19.41
CA LEU A 54 -11.37 3.06 19.92
C LEU A 54 -12.28 4.29 20.12
N GLY A 55 -13.60 4.14 19.94
CA GLY A 55 -14.58 5.19 20.20
C GLY A 55 -14.91 6.07 18.99
N VAL A 56 -14.46 5.71 17.78
CA VAL A 56 -14.88 6.41 16.56
C VAL A 56 -16.31 6.02 16.19
N ALA A 57 -17.24 6.97 16.30
CA ALA A 57 -18.65 6.72 16.02
C ALA A 57 -18.93 6.46 14.52
N ASP A 58 -18.29 7.23 13.65
CA ASP A 58 -18.44 7.15 12.19
C ASP A 58 -17.04 7.08 11.53
N PRO A 59 -16.51 5.85 11.31
CA PRO A 59 -15.21 5.68 10.69
C PRO A 59 -15.10 6.31 9.30
N ASP A 60 -16.14 6.23 8.48
CA ASP A 60 -16.11 6.73 7.10
C ASP A 60 -16.00 8.25 7.07
N ALA A 61 -16.74 8.94 7.93
CA ALA A 61 -16.62 10.39 8.09
C ALA A 61 -15.22 10.81 8.58
N GLU A 62 -14.67 10.09 9.56
CA GLU A 62 -13.32 10.39 10.07
C GLU A 62 -12.23 10.11 9.02
N ILE A 63 -12.38 9.05 8.20
CA ILE A 63 -11.48 8.77 7.08
C ILE A 63 -11.51 9.92 6.07
N ALA A 64 -12.72 10.32 5.65
CA ALA A 64 -12.88 11.41 4.69
C ALA A 64 -12.29 12.74 5.20
N GLN A 65 -12.36 12.99 6.51
CA GLN A 65 -11.86 14.24 7.10
C GLN A 65 -10.34 14.24 7.34
N ARG A 66 -9.75 13.09 7.67
CA ARG A 66 -8.38 13.02 8.21
C ARG A 66 -7.38 12.27 7.35
N ALA A 67 -7.79 11.70 6.22
CA ALA A 67 -6.89 11.02 5.33
C ALA A 67 -5.81 11.97 4.76
N ASN A 68 -4.58 11.48 4.70
CA ASN A 68 -3.46 12.17 4.07
C ASN A 68 -3.80 12.49 2.61
N ARG A 69 -3.56 13.74 2.21
CA ARG A 69 -3.86 14.21 0.85
C ARG A 69 -2.98 13.51 -0.18
N SER A 70 -1.72 13.27 0.17
CA SER A 70 -0.79 12.60 -0.74
C SER A 70 -1.12 11.12 -0.92
N LEU A 71 -1.68 10.45 0.10
CA LEU A 71 -2.15 9.07 -0.01
C LEU A 71 -3.43 8.97 -0.86
N LEU A 72 -4.35 9.93 -0.74
CA LEU A 72 -5.52 10.00 -1.62
C LEU A 72 -5.13 10.18 -3.09
N LYS A 73 -4.16 11.06 -3.37
CA LYS A 73 -3.62 11.22 -4.74
C LYS A 73 -2.92 9.95 -5.24
N PHE A 74 -2.22 9.24 -4.36
CA PHE A 74 -1.62 7.95 -4.71
C PHE A 74 -2.70 6.95 -5.12
N LYS A 75 -3.79 6.86 -4.34
CA LYS A 75 -4.95 6.02 -4.66
C LYS A 75 -5.51 6.38 -6.05
N ASP A 76 -5.79 7.66 -6.30
CA ASP A 76 -6.32 8.11 -7.58
C ASP A 76 -5.40 7.68 -8.74
N ARG A 77 -4.08 7.86 -8.55
CA ARG A 77 -3.10 7.51 -9.57
C ARG A 77 -3.00 6.01 -9.84
N LEU A 78 -3.09 5.19 -8.79
CA LEU A 78 -3.17 3.74 -8.90
C LEU A 78 -4.40 3.34 -9.73
N LEU A 79 -5.56 3.91 -9.42
CA LEU A 79 -6.81 3.59 -10.12
C LEU A 79 -6.79 4.07 -11.58
N ASP A 80 -6.12 5.17 -11.91
CA ASP A 80 -5.90 5.58 -13.30
C ASP A 80 -5.18 4.50 -14.12
N PHE A 81 -4.18 3.81 -13.54
CA PHE A 81 -3.49 2.71 -14.23
C PHE A 81 -4.41 1.50 -14.44
N VAL A 82 -5.26 1.22 -13.46
CA VAL A 82 -6.24 0.13 -13.51
C VAL A 82 -7.31 0.41 -14.58
N ASP A 83 -7.85 1.63 -14.62
CA ASP A 83 -8.83 2.06 -15.61
C ASP A 83 -8.25 2.06 -17.04
N ALA A 84 -6.98 2.45 -17.18
CA ALA A 84 -6.24 2.35 -18.43
C ALA A 84 -5.88 0.90 -18.82
N ARG A 85 -6.14 -0.09 -17.95
CA ARG A 85 -5.76 -1.50 -18.10
C ARG A 85 -4.24 -1.69 -18.32
N ASP A 86 -3.43 -0.81 -17.72
CA ASP A 86 -1.98 -0.92 -17.79
C ASP A 86 -1.50 -1.89 -16.71
N TRP A 87 -1.37 -3.17 -17.08
CA TRP A 87 -1.00 -4.24 -16.15
C TRP A 87 0.31 -3.96 -15.41
N GLU A 88 1.37 -3.56 -16.11
CA GLU A 88 2.68 -3.37 -15.50
C GLU A 88 2.67 -2.19 -14.52
N ALA A 89 2.03 -1.08 -14.90
CA ALA A 89 1.91 0.07 -14.02
C ALA A 89 1.02 -0.24 -12.81
N SER A 90 -0.06 -1.00 -13.01
CA SER A 90 -0.98 -1.41 -11.93
C SER A 90 -0.28 -2.32 -10.92
N VAL A 91 0.39 -3.39 -11.38
CA VAL A 91 1.16 -4.29 -10.50
C VAL A 91 2.28 -3.55 -9.80
N PHE A 92 2.92 -2.59 -10.47
CA PHE A 92 4.00 -1.82 -9.86
C PHE A 92 3.47 -0.88 -8.76
N ALA A 93 2.39 -0.14 -9.04
CA ALA A 93 1.79 0.75 -8.07
C ALA A 93 1.16 -0.02 -6.89
N GLN A 94 0.38 -1.06 -7.16
CA GLN A 94 -0.23 -1.94 -6.16
C GLN A 94 0.85 -2.75 -5.44
N ASN A 95 1.36 -3.79 -6.08
CA ASN A 95 2.08 -4.88 -5.43
C ASN A 95 3.54 -4.55 -5.08
N VAL A 96 4.10 -3.46 -5.59
CA VAL A 96 5.46 -3.03 -5.23
C VAL A 96 5.42 -1.79 -4.35
N ILE A 97 4.73 -0.72 -4.76
CA ILE A 97 4.79 0.54 -4.02
C ILE A 97 3.85 0.54 -2.82
N LEU A 98 2.55 0.30 -3.03
CA LEU A 98 1.54 0.35 -1.95
C LEU A 98 1.82 -0.72 -0.88
N GLU A 99 2.06 -1.97 -1.29
CA GLU A 99 2.34 -3.06 -0.35
C GLU A 99 3.62 -2.81 0.48
N CYS A 100 4.68 -2.25 -0.13
CA CYS A 100 5.89 -1.91 0.62
C CYS A 100 5.65 -0.78 1.63
N LEU A 101 4.83 0.21 1.25
CA LEU A 101 4.39 1.27 2.14
C LEU A 101 3.62 0.67 3.33
N GLU A 102 2.59 -0.13 3.06
CA GLU A 102 1.70 -0.73 4.06
C GLU A 102 2.46 -1.69 4.97
N PHE A 103 3.26 -2.60 4.41
CA PHE A 103 4.14 -3.48 5.17
C PHE A 103 5.05 -2.68 6.13
N THR A 104 5.61 -1.56 5.67
CA THR A 104 6.51 -0.74 6.49
C THR A 104 5.78 -0.08 7.64
N VAL A 105 4.66 0.60 7.38
CA VAL A 105 3.92 1.34 8.41
C VAL A 105 3.21 0.42 9.40
N PHE A 106 2.63 -0.70 8.94
CA PHE A 106 1.96 -1.66 9.81
C PHE A 106 2.96 -2.36 10.72
N ARG A 107 4.12 -2.78 10.19
CA ARG A 107 5.18 -3.39 10.99
C ARG A 107 5.70 -2.45 12.07
N HIS A 108 5.91 -1.18 11.72
CA HIS A 108 6.36 -0.18 12.70
C HIS A 108 5.30 0.06 13.79
N HIS A 109 4.06 0.30 13.39
CA HIS A 109 2.98 0.58 14.34
C HIS A 109 2.66 -0.63 15.22
N ALA A 110 2.75 -1.86 14.71
CA ALA A 110 2.60 -3.07 15.51
C ALA A 110 3.64 -3.19 16.64
N GLY A 111 4.81 -2.54 16.51
CA GLY A 111 5.84 -2.51 17.55
C GLY A 111 5.54 -1.56 18.71
N THR A 112 4.62 -0.61 18.53
CA THR A 112 4.33 0.46 19.49
C THR A 112 2.85 0.55 19.90
N ALA A 113 1.96 -0.12 19.18
CA ALA A 113 0.52 -0.11 19.44
C ALA A 113 0.12 -0.92 20.69
N ASP A 114 -1.11 -0.70 21.17
CA ASP A 114 -1.71 -1.55 22.19
C ASP A 114 -1.84 -3.01 21.72
N PRO A 115 -1.95 -3.99 22.64
CA PRO A 115 -1.90 -5.42 22.28
C PRO A 115 -2.89 -5.86 21.19
N VAL A 116 -4.11 -5.31 21.21
CA VAL A 116 -5.16 -5.68 20.25
C VAL A 116 -4.84 -5.15 18.85
N THR A 117 -4.48 -3.88 18.77
CA THR A 117 -4.05 -3.27 17.49
C THR A 117 -2.78 -3.94 16.96
N ALA A 118 -1.82 -4.24 17.83
CA ALA A 118 -0.57 -4.86 17.45
C ALA A 118 -0.76 -6.29 16.91
N GLU A 119 -1.66 -7.08 17.49
CA GLU A 119 -2.01 -8.41 16.99
C GLU A 119 -2.70 -8.34 15.62
N MET A 120 -3.69 -7.46 15.48
CA MET A 120 -4.37 -7.21 14.21
C MET A 120 -3.38 -6.84 13.10
N LEU A 121 -2.50 -5.85 13.33
CA LEU A 121 -1.52 -5.40 12.35
C LEU A 121 -0.49 -6.49 12.00
N ARG A 122 -0.11 -7.36 12.95
CA ARG A 122 0.77 -8.50 12.65
C ARG A 122 0.10 -9.52 11.72
N GLY A 123 -1.21 -9.69 11.84
CA GLY A 123 -2.01 -10.50 10.91
C GLY A 123 -1.91 -9.95 9.49
N ILE A 124 -2.27 -8.67 9.32
CA ILE A 124 -2.23 -7.95 8.04
C ILE A 124 -0.82 -8.04 7.41
N VAL A 125 0.23 -7.72 8.17
CA VAL A 125 1.64 -7.79 7.71
C VAL A 125 2.03 -9.19 7.18
N SER A 126 1.40 -10.26 7.67
CA SER A 126 1.68 -11.61 7.17
C SER A 126 1.17 -11.81 5.74
N ASP A 127 0.03 -11.21 5.42
CA ASP A 127 -0.60 -11.31 4.11
C ASP A 127 0.11 -10.40 3.08
N GLU A 128 0.54 -9.19 3.46
CA GLU A 128 1.28 -8.28 2.55
C GLU A 128 2.59 -8.84 2.01
N ARG A 129 3.25 -9.74 2.76
CA ARG A 129 4.45 -10.42 2.25
C ARG A 129 4.14 -11.25 1.00
N ARG A 130 2.96 -11.85 0.94
CA ARG A 130 2.50 -12.61 -0.22
C ARG A 130 2.19 -11.67 -1.38
N HIS A 131 1.60 -10.51 -1.10
CA HIS A 131 1.27 -9.50 -2.10
C HIS A 131 2.51 -8.90 -2.75
N MET A 132 3.51 -8.50 -1.95
CA MET A 132 4.82 -8.07 -2.45
C MET A 132 5.50 -9.14 -3.31
N GLY A 133 5.45 -10.40 -2.86
CA GLY A 133 6.03 -11.52 -3.58
C GLY A 133 5.41 -11.72 -4.96
N PHE A 134 4.12 -11.42 -5.14
CA PHE A 134 3.50 -11.44 -6.47
C PHE A 134 4.06 -10.36 -7.38
N GLY A 135 4.18 -9.12 -6.89
CA GLY A 135 4.73 -7.99 -7.64
C GLY A 135 6.16 -8.25 -8.11
N GLU A 136 7.03 -8.73 -7.22
CA GLU A 136 8.42 -9.11 -7.54
C GLU A 136 8.47 -10.18 -8.65
N ASN A 137 7.67 -11.25 -8.50
CA ASN A 137 7.70 -12.37 -9.44
C ASN A 137 7.10 -12.02 -10.81
N ASP A 138 5.99 -11.28 -10.86
CA ASP A 138 5.36 -10.92 -12.14
C ASP A 138 6.20 -9.89 -12.90
N LEU A 139 6.55 -8.76 -12.27
CA LEU A 139 7.31 -7.70 -12.92
C LEU A 139 8.76 -8.10 -13.18
N GLY A 140 9.40 -8.82 -12.26
CA GLY A 140 10.77 -9.32 -12.45
C GLY A 140 10.89 -10.15 -13.73
N ARG A 141 9.93 -11.05 -13.98
CA ARG A 141 9.88 -11.85 -15.23
C ARG A 141 9.65 -10.99 -16.47
N ARG A 142 8.75 -10.01 -16.41
CA ARG A 142 8.44 -9.13 -17.55
C ARG A 142 9.61 -8.25 -17.93
N LEU A 143 10.30 -7.68 -16.95
CA LEU A 143 11.43 -6.78 -17.16
C LEU A 143 12.62 -7.46 -17.85
N LEU A 144 12.83 -8.76 -17.60
CA LEU A 144 13.80 -9.56 -18.35
C LEU A 144 13.50 -9.65 -19.85
N THR A 145 12.22 -9.56 -20.23
CA THR A 145 11.75 -9.72 -21.61
C THR A 145 11.44 -8.39 -22.31
N ALA A 146 11.24 -7.31 -21.56
CA ALA A 146 10.88 -5.99 -22.08
C ALA A 146 11.71 -4.86 -21.44
N PRO A 147 12.98 -4.67 -21.86
CA PRO A 147 13.87 -3.70 -21.22
C PRO A 147 13.39 -2.24 -21.29
N HIS A 148 12.63 -1.89 -22.34
CA HIS A 148 12.06 -0.55 -22.51
C HIS A 148 11.03 -0.19 -21.43
N THR A 149 10.44 -1.19 -20.76
CA THR A 149 9.54 -0.99 -19.62
C THR A 149 10.27 -0.38 -18.41
N HIS A 150 11.58 -0.59 -18.26
CA HIS A 150 12.36 -0.03 -17.12
C HIS A 150 12.28 1.49 -17.05
N ASP A 151 12.45 2.20 -18.17
CA ASP A 151 12.47 3.66 -18.16
C ASP A 151 11.09 4.24 -17.84
N ARG A 152 10.03 3.55 -18.27
CA ARG A 152 8.65 3.89 -17.96
C ARG A 152 8.36 3.68 -16.47
N LEU A 153 8.67 2.50 -15.92
CA LEU A 153 8.47 2.21 -14.50
C LEU A 153 9.33 3.11 -13.61
N ARG A 154 10.54 3.50 -14.03
CA ARG A 154 11.36 4.46 -13.27
C ARG A 154 10.71 5.84 -13.17
N LYS A 155 9.99 6.29 -14.21
CA LYS A 155 9.23 7.55 -14.18
C LYS A 155 8.06 7.45 -13.21
N ILE A 156 7.28 6.37 -13.31
CA ILE A 156 6.16 6.07 -12.41
C ILE A 156 6.66 5.97 -10.96
N LYS A 157 7.79 5.30 -10.73
CA LYS A 157 8.40 5.17 -9.41
C LYS A 157 8.67 6.53 -8.77
N ARG A 158 9.33 7.45 -9.50
CA ARG A 158 9.62 8.79 -8.97
C ARG A 158 8.35 9.56 -8.62
N GLU A 159 7.33 9.45 -9.45
CA GLU A 159 6.03 10.07 -9.19
C GLU A 159 5.40 9.49 -7.92
N LEU A 160 5.27 8.16 -7.83
CA LEU A 160 4.62 7.50 -6.71
C LEU A 160 5.41 7.60 -5.41
N ASP A 161 6.73 7.45 -5.44
CA ASP A 161 7.61 7.64 -4.28
C ASP A 161 7.41 9.03 -3.68
N SER A 162 7.29 10.07 -4.51
CA SER A 162 7.07 11.43 -4.01
C SER A 162 5.79 11.53 -3.18
N LEU A 163 4.71 10.90 -3.63
CA LEU A 163 3.44 10.86 -2.89
C LEU A 163 3.56 10.08 -1.58
N VAL A 164 4.31 8.97 -1.58
CA VAL A 164 4.56 8.16 -0.37
C VAL A 164 5.36 8.95 0.66
N LEU A 165 6.45 9.59 0.24
CA LEU A 165 7.32 10.38 1.12
C LEU A 165 6.61 11.63 1.67
N ASP A 166 5.78 12.28 0.85
CA ASP A 166 4.92 13.38 1.29
C ASP A 166 3.89 12.90 2.32
N ALA A 167 3.28 11.71 2.12
CA ALA A 167 2.36 11.11 3.09
C ALA A 167 3.03 10.80 4.45
N PHE A 168 4.29 10.35 4.46
CA PHE A 168 5.05 10.20 5.71
C PHE A 168 5.28 11.55 6.40
N THR A 169 5.60 12.58 5.62
CA THR A 169 5.82 13.94 6.13
C THR A 169 4.54 14.53 6.74
N GLU A 170 3.40 14.39 6.05
CA GLU A 170 2.07 14.79 6.54
C GLU A 170 1.75 14.13 7.88
N THR A 171 1.93 12.81 7.98
CA THR A 171 1.67 12.03 9.21
C THR A 171 2.54 12.48 10.38
N MET A 172 3.85 12.69 10.15
CA MET A 172 4.77 13.11 11.19
C MET A 172 4.54 14.56 11.64
N GLY A 173 4.09 15.43 10.73
CA GLY A 173 3.70 16.80 11.04
C GLY A 173 2.49 16.87 11.99
N GLU A 174 1.50 16.00 11.79
CA GLU A 174 0.31 15.95 12.65
C GLU A 174 0.60 15.43 14.06
N LEU A 175 1.50 14.45 14.18
CA LEU A 175 1.80 13.80 15.46
C LEU A 175 2.75 14.60 16.36
N SER A 176 3.27 15.75 15.90
CA SER A 176 4.22 16.60 16.66
C SER A 176 5.38 15.84 17.30
N ILE A 177 5.82 14.74 16.68
CA ILE A 177 6.91 13.89 17.19
C ILE A 177 8.23 14.66 17.04
N GLU A 178 9.02 14.76 18.12
CA GLU A 178 10.34 15.39 18.11
C GLU A 178 11.25 14.71 17.08
N HIS A 179 12.11 15.48 16.41
CA HIS A 179 12.85 15.01 15.23
C HIS A 179 13.73 13.77 15.51
N ASP A 180 14.31 13.66 16.71
CA ASP A 180 15.29 12.62 17.07
C ASP A 180 14.64 11.25 17.35
N ASP A 181 13.33 11.21 17.65
CA ASP A 181 12.58 9.98 17.94
C ASP A 181 11.75 9.49 16.73
N ARG A 182 11.86 10.15 15.57
CA ARG A 182 11.08 9.75 14.39
C ARG A 182 11.64 8.47 13.79
N PRO A 183 10.81 7.44 13.60
CA PRO A 183 11.24 6.27 12.84
C PRO A 183 11.52 6.65 11.39
N ASP A 184 12.60 6.08 10.83
CA ASP A 184 12.97 6.27 9.43
C ASP A 184 12.08 5.45 8.49
N LEU A 185 10.77 5.76 8.48
CA LEU A 185 9.79 5.10 7.62
C LEU A 185 10.14 5.27 6.14
N ALA A 186 10.69 6.43 5.77
CA ALA A 186 11.12 6.71 4.41
C ALA A 186 12.26 5.78 3.97
N GLY A 187 13.32 5.67 4.79
CA GLY A 187 14.44 4.78 4.53
C GLY A 187 14.01 3.31 4.52
N ASP A 188 13.20 2.88 5.47
CA ASP A 188 12.68 1.51 5.53
C ASP A 188 11.81 1.15 4.32
N TYR A 189 10.92 2.05 3.90
CA TYR A 189 10.11 1.89 2.68
C TYR A 189 10.99 1.79 1.43
N LEU A 190 11.93 2.71 1.25
CA LEU A 190 12.83 2.69 0.09
C LEU A 190 13.69 1.42 0.07
N ALA A 191 14.13 0.96 1.24
CA ALA A 191 14.86 -0.30 1.37
C ALA A 191 13.97 -1.52 1.04
N ALA A 192 12.69 -1.51 1.42
CA ALA A 192 11.74 -2.56 1.05
C ALA A 192 11.55 -2.64 -0.47
N VAL A 193 11.30 -1.49 -1.12
CA VAL A 193 11.18 -1.41 -2.59
C VAL A 193 12.47 -1.87 -3.29
N ALA A 194 13.64 -1.47 -2.75
CA ALA A 194 14.92 -1.89 -3.29
C ALA A 194 15.16 -3.41 -3.23
N ARG A 195 14.69 -4.09 -2.16
CA ARG A 195 14.80 -5.54 -2.01
C ARG A 195 14.02 -6.31 -3.08
N LEU A 196 12.95 -5.73 -3.60
CA LEU A 196 12.16 -6.31 -4.70
C LEU A 196 12.81 -6.08 -6.08
N GLY A 197 14.04 -5.55 -6.13
CA GLY A 197 14.75 -5.26 -7.37
C GLY A 197 14.46 -3.89 -7.99
N PHE A 198 13.74 -3.02 -7.27
CA PHE A 198 13.34 -1.69 -7.73
C PHE A 198 14.06 -0.56 -7.01
N GLY A 199 15.35 -0.74 -6.72
CA GLY A 199 16.21 0.30 -6.13
C GLY A 199 16.44 1.51 -7.05
N ALA A 200 17.04 2.56 -6.49
CA ALA A 200 17.40 3.79 -7.21
C ALA A 200 18.45 3.55 -8.32
#